data_AF-I7KSY5-F1
#
_entry.id   AF-I7KSY5-F1
#
_cell.length_a   1.000
_cell.length_b   1.000
_cell.length_c   1.000
_cell.angle_alpha   90.00
_cell.angle_beta   90.00
_cell.angle_gamma   90.00
#
_symmetry.space_group_name_H-M   'P 1'
#
loop_
_entity.id
_entity.type
_entity.pdbx_description
1 polymer ?
#
loop_
_entity_poly.entity_id
_entity_poly.type
_entity_poly.pdbx_seq_one_letter_code
_entity_poly.pdbx_strand_id
1 'polypeptide(L)'
;MWFIIITLIIWGFYVFYMKKQFEDGFRFSETLIPLIFLCIITAICLGVNFVASVVPSLNDGIAIHNFLAKLIIGDEKWSVQLFKLYFDWSVYVSIFLILIYSIIKVNKR
;
A
#
# COMPACT_ATOMS: atom_id res chain seq x y z
N MET A 1 3.20 5.07 -10.61
CA MET A 1 3.80 3.79 -11.04
C MET A 1 5.16 3.51 -10.38
N TRP A 2 6.09 4.46 -10.33
CA TRP A 2 7.42 4.28 -9.71
C TRP A 2 7.38 3.80 -8.26
N PHE A 3 6.48 4.34 -7.43
CA PHE A 3 6.30 3.91 -6.05
C PHE A 3 6.09 2.39 -5.94
N ILE A 4 5.19 1.82 -6.73
CA ILE A 4 4.88 0.38 -6.71
C ILE A 4 6.11 -0.45 -7.09
N ILE A 5 6.84 -0.03 -8.14
CA ILE A 5 8.04 -0.72 -8.61
C ILE A 5 9.11 -0.72 -7.51
N ILE A 6 9.37 0.44 -6.89
CA ILE A 6 10.34 0.58 -5.80
C ILE A 6 9.92 -0.29 -4.60
N THR A 7 8.65 -0.27 -4.22
CA THR A 7 8.10 -1.11 -3.15
C THR A 7 8.33 -2.60 -3.43
N LEU A 8 8.04 -3.07 -4.64
CA LEU A 8 8.22 -4.48 -5.01
C LEU A 8 9.70 -4.88 -5.03
N ILE A 9 10.59 -3.99 -5.46
CA ILE A 9 12.05 -4.22 -5.42
C ILE A 9 12.51 -4.36 -3.97
N ILE A 10 12.16 -3.41 -3.10
CA ILE A 10 12.51 -3.44 -1.67
C ILE A 10 11.95 -4.71 -1.02
N TRP A 11 10.70 -5.05 -1.32
CA TRP A 11 10.07 -6.27 -0.83
C TRP A 11 10.80 -7.54 -1.32
N GLY A 12 11.22 -7.59 -2.58
CA GLY A 12 12.02 -8.70 -3.13
C GLY A 12 13.34 -8.88 -2.40
N PHE A 13 14.06 -7.79 -2.13
CA PHE A 13 15.27 -7.83 -1.30
C PHE A 13 14.98 -8.31 0.12
N TYR A 14 13.90 -7.83 0.73
CA TYR A 14 13.46 -8.27 2.06
C TYR A 14 13.15 -9.78 2.09
N VAL A 15 12.45 -10.31 1.10
CA VAL A 15 12.16 -11.75 0.97
C VAL A 15 13.45 -12.55 0.84
N PHE A 16 14.39 -12.09 0.00
CA PHE A 16 15.69 -12.73 -0.18
C PHE A 16 16.48 -12.76 1.14
N TYR A 17 16.52 -11.64 1.85
CA TYR A 17 17.17 -11.54 3.15
C TYR A 17 16.55 -12.50 4.18
N MET A 18 15.22 -12.50 4.30
CA MET A 18 14.49 -13.41 5.19
C MET A 18 14.75 -14.89 4.83
N LYS A 19 14.76 -15.23 3.54
CA LYS A 19 15.06 -16.60 3.10
C LYS A 19 16.48 -17.01 3.50
N LYS A 20 17.46 -16.13 3.33
CA LYS A 20 18.86 -16.39 3.68
C LYS A 20 19.06 -16.53 5.20
N GLN A 21 18.33 -15.76 6.00
CA GLN A 21 18.49 -15.78 7.45
C GLN A 21 17.78 -16.96 8.12
N PHE A 22 16.60 -17.34 7.64
CA PHE A 22 15.74 -18.31 8.31
C PHE A 22 15.74 -19.70 7.65
N GLU A 23 16.39 -19.90 6.50
CA GLU A 23 16.51 -21.16 5.74
C GLU A 23 15.32 -22.13 5.93
N ASP A 24 15.42 -23.08 6.87
CA ASP A 24 14.39 -24.10 7.16
C ASP A 24 13.12 -23.58 7.84
N GLY A 25 13.23 -22.49 8.59
CA GLY A 25 12.11 -21.78 9.24
C GLY A 25 11.41 -20.76 8.33
N PHE A 26 11.88 -20.57 7.09
CA PHE A 26 11.36 -19.53 6.21
C PHE A 26 9.88 -19.75 5.83
N ARG A 27 9.06 -18.73 6.16
CA ARG A 27 7.64 -18.72 5.82
C ARG A 27 7.32 -17.55 4.90
N PHE A 28 7.10 -17.86 3.62
CA PHE A 28 6.72 -16.86 2.63
C PHE A 28 5.49 -16.03 3.04
N SER A 29 4.51 -16.63 3.74
CA SER A 29 3.37 -15.88 4.29
C SER A 29 3.78 -14.72 5.20
N GLU A 30 4.83 -14.88 6.01
CA GLU A 30 5.30 -13.84 6.91
C GLU A 30 5.90 -12.66 6.15
N THR A 31 6.46 -12.92 4.96
CA THR A 31 6.98 -11.85 4.09
C THR A 31 5.89 -10.98 3.47
N LEU A 32 4.63 -11.44 3.45
CA LEU A 32 3.50 -10.66 2.94
C LEU A 32 3.00 -9.63 3.95
N ILE A 33 3.27 -9.83 5.24
CA ILE A 33 2.75 -8.97 6.32
C ILE A 33 3.18 -7.50 6.14
N PRO A 34 4.46 -7.16 5.91
CA PRO A 34 4.87 -5.77 5.69
C PRO A 34 4.21 -5.13 4.47
N LEU A 35 3.99 -5.91 3.41
CA LEU A 35 3.35 -5.44 2.18
C LEU A 35 1.87 -5.12 2.42
N ILE A 36 1.17 -5.97 3.18
CA ILE A 36 -0.22 -5.73 3.61
C ILE A 36 -0.32 -4.45 4.44
N PHE A 37 0.56 -4.27 5.43
CA PHE A 37 0.59 -3.05 6.24
C PHE A 37 0.81 -1.80 5.40
N LEU A 38 1.76 -1.85 4.47
CA LEU A 38 2.03 -0.72 3.58
C LEU A 38 0.80 -0.37 2.71
N CYS A 39 0.10 -1.38 2.17
CA CYS A 39 -1.11 -1.15 1.39
C CYS A 39 -2.24 -0.54 2.24
N ILE A 40 -2.43 -0.99 3.49
CA ILE A 40 -3.44 -0.44 4.41
C ILE A 40 -3.10 1.01 4.78
N ILE A 41 -1.85 1.28 5.15
CA ILE A 41 -1.39 2.65 5.48
C ILE A 41 -1.59 3.57 4.28
N THR A 42 -1.24 3.08 3.08
CA THR A 42 -1.44 3.81 1.83
C THR A 42 -2.91 4.11 1.58
N ALA A 43 -3.79 3.12 1.77
CA ALA A 43 -5.24 3.30 1.65
C ALA A 43 -5.75 4.36 2.65
N ILE A 44 -5.33 4.30 3.92
CA ILE A 44 -5.72 5.31 4.92
C ILE A 44 -5.25 6.70 4.49
N CYS A 45 -3.97 6.84 4.10
CA CYS A 45 -3.41 8.11 3.68
C CYS A 45 -4.14 8.70 2.47
N LEU A 46 -4.45 7.89 1.46
CA LEU A 46 -5.18 8.35 0.27
C LEU A 46 -6.64 8.65 0.56
N GLY A 47 -7.28 7.86 1.43
CA GLY A 47 -8.65 8.08 1.88
C GLY A 47 -8.81 9.40 2.62
N VAL A 48 -7.86 9.75 3.50
CA VAL A 48 -7.84 11.05 4.20
C VAL A 48 -7.71 12.21 3.20
N ASN A 49 -6.83 12.11 2.20
CA ASN A 49 -6.71 13.15 1.16
C ASN A 49 -7.99 13.27 0.33
N PHE A 50 -8.61 12.14 -0.01
CA PHE A 50 -9.87 12.13 -0.73
C PHE A 50 -10.96 12.88 0.04
N VAL A 51 -11.16 12.54 1.33
CA VAL A 51 -12.17 13.21 2.18
C VAL A 51 -11.87 14.70 2.32
N ALA A 52 -10.61 15.07 2.60
CA ALA A 52 -10.21 16.47 2.72
C ALA A 52 -10.40 17.26 1.42
N SER A 53 -10.27 16.62 0.26
CA SER A 53 -10.48 17.26 -1.05
C SER A 53 -11.96 17.40 -1.45
N VAL A 54 -12.86 16.64 -0.84
CA VAL A 54 -14.29 16.63 -1.17
C VAL A 54 -15.11 17.50 -0.21
N VAL A 55 -14.66 17.65 1.03
CA VAL A 55 -15.38 18.40 2.07
C VAL A 55 -14.86 19.85 2.10
N PRO A 56 -15.63 20.85 1.62
CA PRO A 56 -15.14 22.23 1.49
C PRO A 56 -14.77 22.88 2.82
N SER A 57 -15.39 22.45 3.93
CA SER A 57 -15.07 22.96 5.27
C SER A 57 -13.73 22.47 5.82
N LEU A 58 -13.11 21.45 5.20
CA LEU A 58 -11.80 20.93 5.60
C LEU A 58 -10.67 21.53 4.77
N ASN A 59 -10.92 21.95 3.53
CA ASN A 59 -9.92 22.59 2.68
C ASN A 59 -10.54 23.37 1.52
N ASP A 60 -10.00 24.56 1.24
CA ASP A 60 -10.35 25.38 0.07
C ASP A 60 -9.57 24.87 -1.16
N GLY A 61 -9.94 23.69 -1.65
CA GLY A 61 -9.41 23.09 -2.88
C GLY A 61 -8.72 21.74 -2.70
N ILE A 62 -7.93 21.34 -3.72
CA ILE A 62 -7.24 20.04 -3.74
C ILE A 62 -5.81 20.26 -3.23
N ALA A 63 -5.49 19.71 -2.07
CA ALA A 63 -4.14 19.71 -1.52
C ALA A 63 -3.71 18.33 -1.04
N ILE A 64 -2.40 18.10 -1.02
CA ILE A 64 -1.81 16.92 -0.39
C ILE A 64 -1.61 17.20 1.11
N HIS A 65 -2.23 16.38 1.94
CA HIS A 65 -2.15 16.44 3.39
C HIS A 65 -1.16 15.45 4.01
N ASN A 66 -0.58 14.52 3.23
CA ASN A 66 0.45 13.62 3.75
C ASN A 66 1.55 13.29 2.74
N PHE A 67 2.75 13.05 3.28
CA PHE A 67 3.95 12.72 2.51
C PHE A 67 3.76 11.47 1.63
N LEU A 68 3.03 10.46 2.10
CA LEU A 68 2.79 9.24 1.32
C LEU A 68 2.00 9.51 0.05
N ALA A 69 0.94 10.32 0.11
CA ALA A 69 0.18 10.74 -1.06
C ALA A 69 1.07 11.52 -2.04
N LYS A 70 1.96 12.39 -1.54
CA LYS A 70 2.97 13.08 -2.37
C LYS A 70 3.90 12.09 -3.08
N LEU A 71 4.39 11.09 -2.36
CA LEU A 71 5.30 10.08 -2.88
C LEU A 71 4.64 9.16 -3.93
N ILE A 72 3.35 8.87 -3.78
CA ILE A 72 2.60 7.96 -4.65
C ILE A 72 2.13 8.66 -5.93
N ILE A 73 1.52 9.84 -5.77
CA ILE A 73 0.87 10.58 -6.85
C ILE A 73 1.86 11.54 -7.54
N GLY A 74 2.86 12.03 -6.82
CA GLY A 74 3.81 13.03 -7.31
C GLY A 74 3.29 14.47 -7.17
N ASP A 75 3.99 15.41 -7.79
CA ASP A 75 3.71 16.86 -7.66
C ASP A 75 2.74 17.41 -8.72
N GLU A 76 2.31 16.60 -9.70
CA GLU A 76 1.50 17.08 -10.82
C GLU A 76 0.12 16.39 -10.89
N LYS A 77 -0.90 17.16 -11.29
CA LYS A 77 -2.26 16.70 -11.65
C LYS A 77 -3.07 16.05 -10.53
N TRP A 78 -3.05 16.64 -9.33
CA TRP A 78 -3.93 16.21 -8.24
C TRP A 78 -5.40 16.44 -8.61
N SER A 79 -6.21 15.42 -8.38
CA SER A 79 -7.66 15.52 -8.53
C SER A 79 -8.34 14.60 -7.53
N VAL A 80 -9.56 14.95 -7.15
CA VAL A 80 -10.42 14.12 -6.29
C VAL A 80 -10.54 12.71 -6.87
N GLN A 81 -10.73 12.60 -8.19
CA GLN A 81 -10.85 11.33 -8.90
C GLN A 81 -9.57 10.49 -8.80
N LEU A 82 -8.40 11.13 -8.84
CA LEU A 82 -7.12 10.44 -8.71
C LEU A 82 -6.93 9.89 -7.30
N PHE A 83 -7.20 10.68 -6.26
CA PHE A 83 -7.16 10.18 -4.88
C PHE A 83 -8.11 9.01 -4.66
N LYS A 84 -9.34 9.11 -5.18
CA LYS A 84 -10.31 8.01 -5.11
C LYS A 84 -9.82 6.75 -5.83
N LEU A 85 -9.29 6.90 -7.05
CA LEU A 85 -8.79 5.78 -7.84
C LEU A 85 -7.67 5.03 -7.11
N TYR A 86 -6.66 5.76 -6.61
CA TYR A 86 -5.56 5.13 -5.87
C TYR A 86 -6.00 4.56 -4.53
N PHE A 87 -6.97 5.20 -3.85
CA PHE A 87 -7.59 4.66 -2.63
C PHE A 87 -8.27 3.30 -2.91
N ASP A 88 -9.16 3.24 -3.91
CA ASP A 88 -9.89 2.03 -4.28
C ASP A 88 -8.93 0.89 -4.63
N TRP A 89 -7.90 1.17 -5.45
CA TRP A 89 -6.85 0.19 -5.77
C TRP A 89 -6.10 -0.29 -4.53
N SER A 90 -5.76 0.61 -3.61
CA SER A 90 -5.03 0.26 -2.38
C SER A 90 -5.88 -0.66 -1.50
N VAL A 91 -7.20 -0.43 -1.43
CA VAL A 91 -8.14 -1.31 -0.73
C VAL A 91 -8.24 -2.67 -1.41
N TYR A 92 -8.43 -2.71 -2.74
CA TYR A 92 -8.52 -3.98 -3.48
C TYR A 92 -7.25 -4.82 -3.35
N VAL A 93 -6.07 -4.20 -3.50
CA VAL A 93 -4.79 -4.88 -3.32
C VAL A 93 -4.61 -5.36 -1.89
N SER A 94 -4.98 -4.57 -0.88
CA SER A 94 -4.93 -4.98 0.53
C SER A 94 -5.77 -6.24 0.76
N ILE A 95 -7.02 -6.25 0.31
CA ILE A 95 -7.92 -7.40 0.44
C ILE A 95 -7.34 -8.62 -0.27
N PHE A 96 -6.85 -8.45 -1.51
CA PHE A 96 -6.24 -9.53 -2.28
C PHE A 96 -5.01 -10.12 -1.58
N LEU A 97 -4.12 -9.28 -1.04
CA LEU A 97 -2.94 -9.74 -0.29
C LEU A 97 -3.33 -10.45 1.01
N ILE A 98 -4.36 -9.98 1.72
CA ILE A 98 -4.89 -10.64 2.92
C ILE A 98 -5.44 -12.04 2.58
N LEU A 99 -6.12 -12.18 1.45
CA LEU A 99 -6.62 -13.48 0.97
C LEU A 99 -5.46 -14.41 0.63
N ILE A 100 -4.46 -13.96 -0.13
CA ILE A 100 -3.26 -14.74 -0.44
C ILE A 100 -2.55 -15.17 0.86
N TYR A 101 -2.33 -14.23 1.79
CA TYR A 101 -1.73 -14.52 3.08
C TYR A 101 -2.49 -15.61 3.84
N SER A 102 -3.81 -15.49 3.92
CA SER A 102 -4.67 -16.46 4.59
C SER A 102 -4.58 -17.85 3.96
N ILE A 103 -4.67 -17.93 2.63
CA ILE A 103 -4.59 -19.20 1.88
C ILE A 103 -3.23 -19.87 2.11
N ILE A 104 -2.12 -19.13 1.97
CA ILE A 104 -0.78 -19.69 2.16
C ILE A 104 -0.58 -20.13 3.61
N LYS A 105 -1.08 -19.37 4.58
CA LYS A 105 -0.96 -19.72 6.00
C LYS A 105 -1.76 -20.98 6.36
N VAL A 106 -2.97 -21.14 5.81
CA VAL A 106 -3.82 -22.32 6.03
C VAL A 106 -3.26 -23.56 5.34
N ASN A 107 -2.75 -23.43 4.11
CA ASN A 107 -2.21 -24.55 3.32
C ASN A 107 -0.86 -25.07 3.82
N LYS A 108 -0.16 -24.34 4.69
CA LYS A 108 1.07 -24.82 5.36
C LYS A 108 0.78 -25.70 6.60
N ARG A 109 -0.36 -26.40 6.63
CA ARG A 109 -0.59 -27.53 7.54
C ARG A 109 0.19 -28.76 7.07
#